data_AF-B4VML4-F1
#
_entry.id   AF-B4VML4-F1
#
_cell.length_a   1.000
_cell.length_b   1.000
_cell.length_c   1.000
_cell.angle_alpha   90.00
_cell.angle_beta   90.00
_cell.angle_gamma   90.00
#
_symmetry.space_group_name_H-M   'P 1'
#
loop_
_entity.id
_entity.type
_entity.pdbx_description
1 polymer ?
#
loop_
_entity_poly.entity_id
_entity_poly.type
_entity_poly.pdbx_seq_one_letter_code
_entity_poly.pdbx_strand_id
1 'polypeptide(L)'
;MKTDSIFYNLFRTFPSILFELINHPPEEAASYEFTSREVKQLAFRLDGLFLPKTSEPDKPFYLVEVQFQPDNSLYYRIFAELFIFLRQYQPSHPWQVVVIYPNRSIERESASQFNELLALNWVRRIYLDELEEATERSLGVEVVKLVIEPEETAGQLARQLIEQAQQQLTDETLQRELINLIETVIVYKLPKKSREEIAAMLGLSEIKQTRFYQETQLEVKLDTIPRMMSMGLGLEQIAYALDLPLETVKKTANKVRREYLSSPEQNIDAFIELLTEQDSLFSGDYLANLEQLLAPVPDDIEALSAAISEWCEQHPELEEAQLKLLPDNLEKKAPGSKEGNVKTANYELNKQALLNAIQQSASSKDSQSSNSG
;
A
#
# COMPACT_ATOMS: atom_id res chain seq x y z
N MET A 1 15.21 7.28 2.65
CA MET A 1 13.91 7.98 2.78
C MET A 1 12.88 7.20 1.97
N LYS A 2 11.68 6.90 2.52
CA LYS A 2 10.60 6.28 1.72
C LYS A 2 9.91 7.39 0.92
N THR A 3 10.60 7.92 -0.10
CA THR A 3 10.14 9.10 -0.83
C THR A 3 8.87 8.83 -1.64
N ASP A 4 8.73 7.61 -2.14
CA ASP A 4 7.57 7.19 -2.95
C ASP A 4 6.26 7.32 -2.16
N SER A 5 6.24 6.93 -0.88
CA SER A 5 5.06 7.10 -0.02
C SER A 5 4.72 8.57 0.26
N ILE A 6 5.73 9.44 0.31
CA ILE A 6 5.51 10.88 0.53
C ILE A 6 4.84 11.48 -0.71
N PHE A 7 5.37 11.20 -1.90
CA PHE A 7 4.80 11.71 -3.14
C PHE A 7 3.43 11.10 -3.46
N TYR A 8 3.23 9.82 -3.16
CA TYR A 8 1.91 9.19 -3.28
C TYR A 8 0.86 9.91 -2.43
N ASN A 9 1.17 10.16 -1.15
CA ASN A 9 0.27 10.91 -0.26
C ASN A 9 0.09 12.36 -0.73
N LEU A 10 1.17 13.00 -1.18
CA LEU A 10 1.15 14.36 -1.70
C LEU A 10 0.20 14.48 -2.90
N PHE A 11 0.28 13.58 -3.89
CA PHE A 11 -0.60 13.60 -5.06
C PHE A 11 -2.03 13.15 -4.76
N ARG A 12 -2.22 12.23 -3.80
CA ARG A 12 -3.55 11.81 -3.36
C ARG A 12 -4.31 12.95 -2.68
N THR A 13 -3.61 13.75 -1.87
CA THR A 13 -4.20 14.85 -1.11
C THR A 13 -4.25 16.13 -1.93
N PHE A 14 -3.21 16.44 -2.69
CA PHE A 14 -3.05 17.65 -3.48
C PHE A 14 -2.71 17.32 -4.94
N PRO A 15 -3.69 16.80 -5.71
CA PRO A 15 -3.46 16.42 -7.11
C PRO A 15 -3.07 17.61 -8.01
N SER A 16 -3.40 18.84 -7.61
CA SER A 16 -2.99 20.07 -8.32
C SER A 16 -1.48 20.20 -8.46
N ILE A 17 -0.71 19.69 -7.50
CA ILE A 17 0.75 19.83 -7.49
C ILE A 17 1.38 19.22 -8.74
N LEU A 18 0.84 18.11 -9.26
CA LEU A 18 1.34 17.55 -10.52
C LEU A 18 1.22 18.59 -11.64
N PHE A 19 0.03 19.18 -11.81
CA PHE A 19 -0.27 20.15 -12.87
C PHE A 19 0.63 21.37 -12.77
N GLU A 20 0.85 21.84 -11.55
CA GLU A 20 1.75 22.95 -11.27
C GLU A 20 3.21 22.59 -11.62
N LEU A 21 3.68 21.40 -11.26
CA LEU A 21 5.01 20.89 -11.65
C LEU A 21 5.18 20.75 -13.17
N ILE A 22 4.09 20.46 -13.89
CA ILE A 22 4.08 20.41 -15.35
C ILE A 22 3.68 21.75 -16.00
N ASN A 23 3.68 22.87 -15.27
CA ASN A 23 3.34 24.20 -15.78
C ASN A 23 1.95 24.28 -16.43
N HIS A 24 1.00 23.49 -15.95
CA HIS A 24 -0.42 23.57 -16.24
C HIS A 24 -1.16 24.29 -15.10
N PRO A 25 -2.33 24.91 -15.36
CA PRO A 25 -3.18 25.46 -14.32
C PRO A 25 -3.56 24.41 -13.26
N PRO A 26 -3.45 24.71 -11.94
CA PRO A 26 -3.78 23.77 -10.87
C PRO A 26 -5.23 23.29 -10.90
N GLU A 27 -6.15 24.10 -11.45
CA GLU A 27 -7.56 23.78 -11.58
C GLU A 27 -7.82 22.59 -12.52
N GLU A 28 -6.87 22.28 -13.41
CA GLU A 28 -6.97 21.11 -14.29
C GLU A 28 -7.09 19.82 -13.48
N ALA A 29 -6.49 19.74 -12.29
CA ALA A 29 -6.57 18.58 -11.41
C ALA A 29 -8.00 18.15 -11.05
N ALA A 30 -8.96 19.09 -11.04
CA ALA A 30 -10.37 18.75 -10.81
C ALA A 30 -10.93 17.80 -11.87
N SER A 31 -10.38 17.85 -13.09
CA SER A 31 -10.75 16.99 -14.22
C SER A 31 -10.09 15.61 -14.18
N TYR A 32 -9.24 15.33 -13.20
CA TYR A 32 -8.46 14.10 -13.09
C TYR A 32 -8.76 13.34 -11.79
N GLU A 33 -8.62 12.02 -11.86
CA GLU A 33 -8.61 11.12 -10.73
C GLU A 33 -7.20 10.56 -10.54
N PHE A 34 -6.61 10.80 -9.37
CA PHE A 34 -5.39 10.10 -8.96
C PHE A 34 -5.74 8.72 -8.43
N THR A 35 -5.19 7.68 -9.03
CA THR A 35 -5.55 6.29 -8.74
C THR A 35 -4.36 5.35 -8.90
N SER A 36 -4.54 4.12 -8.42
CA SER A 36 -3.61 3.02 -8.62
C SER A 36 -4.35 1.88 -9.33
N ARG A 37 -3.74 1.27 -10.35
CA ARG A 37 -4.36 0.17 -11.11
C ARG A 37 -3.49 -1.06 -11.15
N GLU A 38 -4.07 -2.18 -10.75
CA GLU A 38 -3.42 -3.48 -10.78
C GLU A 38 -3.56 -4.16 -12.14
N VAL A 39 -2.43 -4.64 -12.67
CA VAL A 39 -2.37 -5.38 -13.93
C VAL A 39 -2.38 -6.88 -13.61
N LYS A 40 -3.59 -7.46 -13.61
CA LYS A 40 -3.90 -8.83 -13.17
C LYS A 40 -3.01 -9.94 -13.72
N GLN A 41 -2.52 -9.87 -14.96
CA GLN A 41 -1.75 -10.96 -15.56
C GLN A 41 -0.28 -11.03 -15.10
N LEU A 42 0.26 -9.95 -14.52
CA LEU A 42 1.67 -9.85 -14.14
C LEU A 42 1.88 -9.35 -12.71
N ALA A 43 0.80 -9.19 -11.94
CA ALA A 43 0.81 -8.81 -10.52
C ALA A 43 1.66 -7.57 -10.20
N PHE A 44 1.69 -6.58 -11.11
CA PHE A 44 2.27 -5.27 -10.83
C PHE A 44 1.20 -4.19 -10.83
N ARG A 45 1.50 -3.07 -10.19
CA ARG A 45 0.57 -1.98 -9.93
C ARG A 45 1.16 -0.66 -10.40
N LEU A 46 0.39 0.11 -11.15
CA LEU A 46 0.76 1.47 -11.54
C LEU A 46 0.22 2.45 -10.50
N ASP A 47 1.09 2.97 -9.64
CA ASP A 47 0.70 3.74 -8.45
C ASP A 47 0.58 5.25 -8.64
N GLY A 48 1.09 5.77 -9.76
CA GLY A 48 1.11 7.19 -10.08
C GLY A 48 0.18 7.57 -11.23
N LEU A 49 -1.02 7.01 -11.34
CA LEU A 49 -1.91 7.28 -12.48
C LEU A 49 -2.85 8.47 -12.22
N PHE A 50 -2.82 9.44 -13.13
CA PHE A 50 -3.84 10.49 -13.22
C PHE A 50 -4.69 10.25 -14.47
N LEU A 51 -5.92 9.77 -14.28
CA LEU A 51 -6.85 9.48 -15.36
C LEU A 51 -7.84 10.64 -15.55
N PRO A 52 -8.11 11.09 -16.80
CA PRO A 52 -9.18 12.04 -17.06
C PRO A 52 -10.54 11.47 -16.61
N LYS A 53 -11.35 12.29 -15.94
CA LYS A 53 -12.74 11.97 -15.58
C LYS A 53 -13.70 12.09 -16.76
N THR A 54 -13.30 12.84 -17.78
CA THR A 54 -14.09 13.17 -18.97
C THR A 54 -13.63 12.35 -20.17
N SER A 55 -14.55 11.95 -21.05
CA SER A 55 -14.24 11.27 -22.32
C SER A 55 -13.68 12.22 -23.41
N GLU A 56 -13.01 13.30 -23.01
CA GLU A 56 -12.36 14.22 -23.94
C GLU A 56 -11.14 13.53 -24.59
N PRO A 57 -11.15 13.32 -25.92
CA PRO A 57 -10.18 12.44 -26.57
C PRO A 57 -8.75 12.98 -26.56
N ASP A 58 -8.57 14.29 -26.48
CA ASP A 58 -7.24 14.92 -26.55
C ASP A 58 -6.57 15.09 -25.18
N LYS A 59 -7.29 14.87 -24.07
CA LYS A 59 -6.71 14.98 -22.74
C LYS A 59 -5.87 13.74 -22.43
N PRO A 60 -4.57 13.88 -22.15
CA PRO A 60 -3.74 12.73 -21.82
C PRO A 60 -4.03 12.24 -20.41
N PHE A 61 -3.83 10.95 -20.17
CA PHE A 61 -3.57 10.47 -18.82
C PHE A 61 -2.09 10.59 -18.49
N TYR A 62 -1.77 10.79 -17.21
CA TYR A 62 -0.39 10.88 -16.75
C TYR A 62 0.00 9.63 -15.96
N LEU A 63 1.16 9.08 -16.29
CA LEU A 63 1.88 8.12 -15.45
C LEU A 63 3.03 8.87 -14.78
N VAL A 64 2.96 9.02 -13.46
CA VAL A 64 3.93 9.74 -12.66
C VAL A 64 4.83 8.75 -11.93
N GLU A 65 6.14 8.86 -12.14
CA GLU A 65 7.15 8.08 -11.42
C GLU A 65 8.08 9.03 -10.68
N VAL A 66 8.38 8.71 -9.42
CA VAL A 66 9.27 9.52 -8.58
C VAL A 66 10.53 8.73 -8.32
N GLN A 67 11.69 9.25 -8.72
CA GLN A 67 12.95 8.53 -8.59
C GLN A 67 14.00 9.36 -7.85
N PHE A 68 14.28 8.96 -6.61
CA PHE A 68 15.27 9.64 -5.75
C PHE A 68 16.60 8.88 -5.61
N GLN A 69 16.70 7.67 -6.16
CA GLN A 69 17.91 6.86 -6.16
C GLN A 69 18.32 6.54 -7.59
N PRO A 70 19.61 6.38 -7.91
CA PRO A 70 20.00 5.96 -9.25
C PRO A 70 19.43 4.58 -9.59
N ASP A 71 18.74 4.45 -10.73
CA ASP A 71 18.20 3.19 -11.22
C ASP A 71 18.43 3.06 -12.73
N ASN A 72 19.30 2.13 -13.13
CA ASN A 72 19.62 1.87 -14.53
C ASN A 72 18.48 1.16 -15.28
N SER A 73 17.52 0.58 -14.56
CA SER A 73 16.40 -0.18 -15.10
C SER A 73 15.11 0.63 -15.19
N LEU A 74 15.09 1.85 -14.64
CA LEU A 74 13.88 2.67 -14.50
C LEU A 74 13.08 2.79 -15.79
N TYR A 75 13.69 3.25 -16.88
CA TYR A 75 12.99 3.45 -18.15
C TYR A 75 12.53 2.13 -18.77
N TYR A 76 13.30 1.04 -18.61
CA TYR A 76 12.84 -0.29 -19.02
C TYR A 76 11.57 -0.70 -18.27
N ARG A 77 11.54 -0.46 -16.95
CA ARG A 77 10.38 -0.75 -16.09
C ARG A 77 9.17 0.11 -16.49
N ILE A 78 9.30 1.43 -16.50
CA ILE A 78 8.20 2.36 -16.81
C ILE A 78 7.59 2.03 -18.18
N PHE A 79 8.39 1.87 -19.23
CA PHE A 79 7.86 1.62 -20.56
C PHE A 79 7.25 0.22 -20.69
N ALA A 80 7.84 -0.80 -20.06
CA ALA A 80 7.22 -2.12 -20.03
C ALA A 80 5.84 -2.07 -19.36
N GLU A 81 5.76 -1.48 -18.17
CA GLU A 81 4.53 -1.36 -17.40
C GLU A 81 3.47 -0.53 -18.14
N LEU A 82 3.86 0.60 -18.75
CA LEU A 82 2.98 1.43 -19.57
C LEU A 82 2.41 0.65 -20.76
N PHE A 83 3.25 -0.04 -21.54
CA PHE A 83 2.77 -0.76 -22.72
C PHE A 83 1.90 -1.97 -22.36
N ILE A 84 2.19 -2.63 -21.23
CA ILE A 84 1.33 -3.69 -20.72
C ILE A 84 -0.03 -3.10 -20.28
N PHE A 85 -0.03 -1.97 -19.58
CA PHE A 85 -1.26 -1.26 -19.20
C PHE A 85 -2.09 -0.88 -20.42
N LEU A 86 -1.46 -0.28 -21.44
CA LEU A 86 -2.12 0.08 -22.70
C LEU A 86 -2.72 -1.14 -23.40
N ARG A 87 -1.99 -2.27 -23.41
CA ARG A 87 -2.49 -3.53 -23.99
C ARG A 87 -3.73 -4.05 -23.26
N GLN A 88 -3.73 -3.99 -21.93
CA GLN A 88 -4.81 -4.51 -21.10
C GLN A 88 -6.06 -3.63 -21.13
N TYR A 89 -5.90 -2.31 -21.02
CA TYR A 89 -7.01 -1.38 -20.81
C TYR A 89 -7.43 -0.61 -22.06
N GLN A 90 -6.56 -0.49 -23.07
CA GLN A 90 -6.83 0.23 -24.33
C GLN A 90 -7.52 1.59 -24.12
N PRO A 91 -6.95 2.49 -23.29
CA PRO A 91 -7.58 3.77 -22.99
C PRO A 91 -7.75 4.63 -24.25
N SER A 92 -8.86 5.38 -24.32
CA SER A 92 -9.17 6.29 -25.43
C SER A 92 -8.42 7.62 -25.39
N HIS A 93 -7.49 7.77 -24.45
CA HIS A 93 -6.75 8.99 -24.16
C HIS A 93 -5.28 8.84 -24.55
N PRO A 94 -4.62 9.90 -25.03
CA PRO A 94 -3.17 9.91 -25.15
C PRO A 94 -2.53 9.69 -23.77
N TRP A 95 -1.24 9.36 -23.76
CA TRP A 95 -0.50 9.12 -22.53
C TRP A 95 0.67 10.11 -22.43
N GLN A 96 1.01 10.48 -21.19
CA GLN A 96 2.25 11.18 -20.87
C GLN A 96 2.89 10.54 -19.64
N VAL A 97 4.21 10.35 -19.70
CA VAL A 97 5.03 9.93 -18.56
C VAL A 97 5.65 11.18 -17.95
N VAL A 98 5.55 11.31 -16.63
CA VAL A 98 6.20 12.36 -15.85
C VAL A 98 7.15 11.69 -14.88
N VAL A 99 8.45 11.91 -15.04
CA VAL A 99 9.47 11.39 -14.11
C VAL A 99 10.00 12.55 -13.28
N ILE A 100 9.92 12.41 -11.96
CA ILE A 100 10.35 13.43 -11.00
C ILE A 100 11.64 12.96 -10.33
N TYR A 101 12.69 13.76 -10.47
CA TYR A 101 14.01 13.55 -9.89
C TYR A 101 14.36 14.67 -8.92
N PRO A 102 15.14 14.40 -7.86
CA PRO A 102 15.64 15.47 -7.01
C PRO A 102 16.64 16.38 -7.76
N ASN A 103 17.44 15.81 -8.67
CA ASN A 103 18.39 16.49 -9.54
C ASN A 103 18.85 15.59 -10.69
N ARG A 104 19.53 16.17 -11.69
CA ARG A 104 20.02 15.44 -12.88
C ARG A 104 21.00 14.31 -12.58
N SER A 105 21.75 14.38 -11.48
CA SER A 105 22.79 13.38 -11.18
C SER A 105 22.21 12.00 -10.83
N ILE A 106 20.91 11.94 -10.47
CA ILE A 106 20.19 10.70 -10.18
C ILE A 106 19.76 9.99 -11.45
N GLU A 107 19.38 10.72 -12.49
CA GLU A 107 18.92 10.15 -13.75
C GLU A 107 19.99 9.26 -14.38
N ARG A 108 19.54 8.16 -14.99
CA ARG A 108 20.37 7.22 -15.73
C ARG A 108 19.82 7.11 -17.15
N GLU A 109 20.22 8.07 -17.99
CA GLU A 109 19.87 8.13 -19.41
C GLU A 109 20.53 7.01 -20.26
N SER A 110 21.23 6.07 -19.62
CA SER A 110 22.29 5.22 -20.19
C SER A 110 21.86 4.19 -21.26
N ALA A 111 20.62 4.23 -21.72
CA ALA A 111 20.06 3.30 -22.68
C ALA A 111 19.75 4.05 -23.99
N SER A 112 20.65 3.96 -24.98
CA SER A 112 20.43 4.49 -26.34
C SER A 112 19.11 4.04 -26.96
N GLN A 113 18.52 2.96 -26.44
CA GLN A 113 17.23 2.41 -26.81
C GLN A 113 16.05 3.37 -26.60
N PHE A 114 16.14 4.32 -25.65
CA PHE A 114 15.02 5.20 -25.31
C PHE A 114 15.22 6.66 -25.71
N ASN A 115 16.37 7.02 -26.29
CA ASN A 115 16.71 8.42 -26.60
C ASN A 115 15.62 9.16 -27.38
N GLU A 116 15.07 8.52 -28.41
CA GLU A 116 14.00 9.09 -29.24
C GLU A 116 12.72 9.29 -28.43
N LEU A 117 12.37 8.31 -27.60
CA LEU A 117 11.16 8.34 -26.75
C LEU A 117 11.26 9.40 -25.65
N LEU A 118 12.44 9.54 -25.03
CA LEU A 118 12.73 10.56 -24.01
C LEU A 118 12.84 11.99 -24.59
N ALA A 119 13.02 12.11 -25.91
CA ALA A 119 13.01 13.39 -26.61
C ALA A 119 11.59 13.83 -27.02
N LEU A 120 10.60 12.94 -26.97
CA LEU A 120 9.21 13.30 -27.25
C LEU A 120 8.60 14.07 -26.09
N ASN A 121 7.67 14.98 -26.40
CA ASN A 121 6.87 15.71 -25.43
C ASN A 121 5.93 14.81 -24.60
N TRP A 122 5.90 13.50 -24.88
CA TRP A 122 5.18 12.50 -24.09
C TRP A 122 5.93 12.07 -22.85
N VAL A 123 7.24 12.35 -22.75
CA VAL A 123 8.02 12.07 -21.56
C VAL A 123 8.57 13.38 -21.00
N ARG A 124 8.04 13.77 -19.84
CA ARG A 124 8.50 14.96 -19.13
C ARG A 124 9.38 14.55 -17.96
N ARG A 125 10.55 15.16 -17.87
CA ARG A 125 11.51 14.97 -16.77
C ARG A 125 11.56 16.25 -15.96
N ILE A 126 11.29 16.13 -14.67
CA ILE A 126 11.24 17.25 -13.73
C ILE A 126 12.39 17.06 -12.75
N TYR A 127 13.23 18.08 -12.61
CA TYR A 127 14.32 18.10 -11.63
C TYR A 127 13.96 19.14 -10.57
N LEU A 128 13.80 18.68 -9.33
CA LEU A 128 13.27 19.51 -8.25
C LEU A 128 14.20 20.67 -7.87
N ASP A 129 15.52 20.47 -8.02
CA ASP A 129 16.55 21.49 -7.83
C ASP A 129 16.55 22.57 -8.93
N GLU A 130 15.96 22.29 -10.10
CA GLU A 130 15.87 23.20 -11.25
C GLU A 130 14.54 23.93 -11.37
N LEU A 131 13.59 23.67 -10.47
CA LEU A 131 12.30 24.37 -10.47
C LEU A 131 12.55 25.89 -10.33
N GLU A 132 12.23 26.66 -11.38
CA GLU A 132 12.54 28.10 -11.52
C GLU A 132 12.10 28.93 -10.32
N GLU A 133 12.93 29.86 -9.83
CA GLU A 133 12.61 30.84 -8.76
C GLU A 133 11.58 31.88 -9.22
N ALA A 134 10.43 31.43 -9.70
CA ALA A 134 9.30 32.32 -9.94
C ALA A 134 8.84 32.90 -8.59
N THR A 135 8.65 34.22 -8.57
CA THR A 135 8.23 35.02 -7.41
C THR A 135 6.87 34.62 -6.81
N GLU A 136 6.14 33.71 -7.46
CA GLU A 136 4.80 33.24 -7.08
C GLU A 136 4.68 31.72 -7.25
N ARG A 137 5.61 30.94 -6.67
CA ARG A 137 5.39 29.50 -6.56
C ARG A 137 4.25 29.22 -5.60
N SER A 138 3.43 28.24 -5.94
CA SER A 138 2.40 27.78 -5.04
C SER A 138 3.01 27.12 -3.81
N LEU A 139 2.22 27.10 -2.75
CA LEU A 139 2.56 26.43 -1.52
C LEU A 139 2.83 24.93 -1.72
N GLY A 140 2.11 24.29 -2.65
CA GLY A 140 2.28 22.86 -2.97
C GLY A 140 3.64 22.55 -3.61
N VAL A 141 4.11 23.38 -4.54
CA VAL A 141 5.45 23.23 -5.15
C VAL A 141 6.56 23.48 -4.12
N GLU A 142 6.36 24.41 -3.19
CA GLU A 142 7.31 24.64 -2.10
C GLU A 142 7.38 23.46 -1.11
N VAL A 143 6.28 22.75 -0.84
CA VAL A 143 6.32 21.48 -0.08
C VAL A 143 7.09 20.40 -0.83
N VAL A 144 7.02 20.34 -2.16
CA VAL A 144 7.84 19.41 -2.94
C VAL A 144 9.33 19.76 -2.81
N LYS A 145 9.69 21.05 -2.82
CA LYS A 145 11.07 21.50 -2.58
C LYS A 145 11.58 21.16 -1.20
N LEU A 146 10.71 21.20 -0.18
CA LEU A 146 11.06 20.77 1.17
C LEU A 146 11.61 19.34 1.20
N VAL A 147 11.23 18.46 0.26
CA VAL A 147 11.76 17.09 0.19
C VAL A 147 13.25 17.07 -0.13
N ILE A 148 13.74 17.98 -0.99
CA ILE A 148 15.14 18.03 -1.44
C ILE A 148 16.01 19.05 -0.69
N GLU A 149 15.41 19.89 0.15
CA GLU A 149 16.13 20.90 0.94
C GLU A 149 17.25 20.23 1.81
N PRO A 150 18.30 20.92 2.26
CA PRO A 150 19.24 20.35 3.24
C PRO A 150 18.60 20.12 4.63
N GLU A 151 19.15 19.20 5.43
CA GLU A 151 18.63 18.91 6.79
C GLU A 151 18.73 20.14 7.72
N GLU A 152 19.77 20.95 7.53
CA GLU A 152 20.08 22.12 8.35
C GLU A 152 19.04 23.24 8.20
N THR A 153 18.48 23.40 6.99
CA THR A 153 17.53 24.46 6.64
C THR A 153 16.08 23.96 6.55
N ALA A 154 15.87 22.65 6.42
CA ALA A 154 14.54 22.05 6.28
C ALA A 154 13.57 22.47 7.39
N GLY A 155 14.02 22.52 8.65
CA GLY A 155 13.17 22.92 9.77
C GLY A 155 12.65 24.36 9.65
N GLN A 156 13.50 25.27 9.19
CA GLN A 156 13.13 26.67 8.97
C GLN A 156 12.14 26.79 7.81
N LEU A 157 12.42 26.13 6.68
CA LEU A 157 11.53 26.14 5.51
C LEU A 157 10.15 25.55 5.87
N ALA A 158 10.12 24.40 6.55
CA ALA A 158 8.87 23.77 6.98
C ALA A 158 8.02 24.70 7.86
N ARG A 159 8.66 25.40 8.81
CA ARG A 159 7.95 26.37 9.65
C ARG A 159 7.37 27.53 8.82
N GLN A 160 8.13 28.06 7.86
CA GLN A 160 7.64 29.11 6.97
C GLN A 160 6.44 28.62 6.14
N LEU A 161 6.49 27.39 5.64
CA LEU A 161 5.39 26.79 4.89
C LEU A 161 4.13 26.57 5.74
N ILE A 162 4.29 26.20 7.02
CA ILE A 162 3.16 26.10 7.95
C ILE A 162 2.54 27.47 8.20
N GLU A 163 3.35 28.51 8.43
CA GLU A 163 2.86 29.89 8.63
C GLU A 163 2.14 30.41 7.38
N GLN A 164 2.66 30.12 6.18
CA GLN A 164 2.01 30.45 4.91
C GLN A 164 0.69 29.68 4.71
N ALA A 165 0.67 28.38 5.01
CA ALA A 165 -0.55 27.56 4.96
C ALA A 165 -1.63 28.14 5.85
N GLN A 166 -1.28 28.59 7.06
CA GLN A 166 -2.20 29.20 8.00
C GLN A 166 -2.75 30.56 7.55
N GLN A 167 -2.02 31.29 6.71
CA GLN A 167 -2.42 32.60 6.23
C GLN A 167 -3.19 32.54 4.89
N GLN A 168 -2.79 31.63 3.99
CA GLN A 168 -3.29 31.58 2.61
C GLN A 168 -4.48 30.64 2.43
N LEU A 169 -4.58 29.56 3.23
CA LEU A 169 -5.66 28.58 3.10
C LEU A 169 -6.82 28.93 4.03
N THR A 170 -8.00 29.14 3.44
CA THR A 170 -9.25 29.37 4.19
C THR A 170 -9.95 28.07 4.59
N ASP A 171 -9.68 26.96 3.91
CA ASP A 171 -10.23 25.65 4.23
C ASP A 171 -9.40 24.98 5.33
N GLU A 172 -9.96 24.86 6.53
CA GLU A 172 -9.31 24.25 7.68
C GLU A 172 -8.90 22.78 7.46
N THR A 173 -9.60 22.07 6.56
CA THR A 173 -9.30 20.67 6.23
C THR A 173 -8.05 20.60 5.38
N LEU A 174 -8.01 21.34 4.27
CA LEU A 174 -6.84 21.39 3.38
C LEU A 174 -5.62 21.95 4.11
N GLN A 175 -5.81 22.96 4.95
CA GLN A 175 -4.77 23.50 5.80
C GLN A 175 -4.17 22.43 6.72
N ARG A 176 -5.02 21.65 7.40
CA ARG A 176 -4.57 20.55 8.28
C ARG A 176 -3.85 19.47 7.50
N GLU A 177 -4.36 19.07 6.34
CA GLU A 177 -3.75 18.06 5.49
C GLU A 177 -2.37 18.50 4.99
N LEU A 178 -2.20 19.77 4.64
CA LEU A 178 -0.93 20.30 4.18
C LEU A 178 0.10 20.37 5.32
N ILE A 179 -0.31 20.82 6.51
CA ILE A 179 0.54 20.83 7.70
C ILE A 179 0.99 19.40 8.03
N ASN A 180 0.07 18.42 7.97
CA ASN A 180 0.40 17.01 8.18
C ASN A 180 1.42 16.48 7.16
N LEU A 181 1.32 16.92 5.90
CA LEU A 181 2.27 16.55 4.85
C LEU A 181 3.66 17.14 5.11
N ILE A 182 3.73 18.44 5.46
CA ILE A 182 4.98 19.13 5.82
C ILE A 182 5.65 18.43 7.01
N GLU A 183 4.88 18.09 8.05
CA GLU A 183 5.36 17.36 9.21
C GLU A 183 5.92 15.99 8.81
N THR A 184 5.20 15.25 7.96
CA THR A 184 5.63 13.94 7.46
C THR A 184 6.96 14.04 6.72
N VAL A 185 7.13 15.03 5.83
CA VAL A 185 8.40 15.29 5.13
C VAL A 185 9.54 15.51 6.13
N ILE A 186 9.30 16.32 7.16
CA ILE A 186 10.32 16.64 8.18
C ILE A 186 10.70 15.44 9.04
N VAL A 187 9.74 14.62 9.47
CA VAL A 187 10.00 13.40 10.24
C VAL A 187 10.92 12.46 9.47
N TYR A 188 10.68 12.28 8.17
CA TYR A 188 11.52 11.44 7.32
C TYR A 188 12.93 11.99 7.12
N LYS A 189 13.02 13.30 7.03
CA LYS A 189 14.24 14.00 6.72
C LYS A 189 15.16 14.17 7.93
N LEU A 190 14.58 14.26 9.12
CA LEU A 190 15.30 14.42 10.37
C LEU A 190 15.10 13.19 11.28
N PRO A 191 15.50 11.98 10.85
CA PRO A 191 15.20 10.73 11.56
C PRO A 191 15.85 10.63 12.94
N LYS A 192 16.81 11.52 13.25
CA LYS A 192 17.50 11.59 14.54
C LYS A 192 16.80 12.50 15.55
N LYS A 193 15.82 13.32 15.14
CA LYS A 193 15.06 14.18 16.04
C LYS A 193 13.87 13.43 16.60
N SER A 194 13.63 13.61 17.89
CA SER A 194 12.39 13.21 18.54
C SER A 194 11.21 14.04 18.04
N ARG A 195 10.00 13.58 18.34
CA ARG A 195 8.79 14.26 17.91
C ARG A 195 8.59 15.56 18.65
N GLU A 196 8.90 15.57 19.93
CA GLU A 196 8.84 16.76 20.76
C GLU A 196 9.77 17.83 20.21
N GLU A 197 10.96 17.44 19.75
CA GLU A 197 11.89 18.34 19.07
C GLU A 197 11.36 18.85 17.72
N ILE A 198 10.74 17.99 16.91
CA ILE A 198 10.13 18.39 15.63
C ILE A 198 8.93 19.32 15.87
N ALA A 199 8.06 19.02 16.82
CA ALA A 199 6.90 19.83 17.17
C ALA A 199 7.32 21.24 17.61
N ALA A 200 8.30 21.30 18.52
CA ALA A 200 8.87 22.55 18.98
C ALA A 200 9.54 23.34 17.84
N MET A 201 10.26 22.66 16.95
CA MET A 201 10.90 23.28 15.79
C MET A 201 9.87 23.89 14.83
N LEU A 202 8.75 23.21 14.59
CA LEU A 202 7.68 23.65 13.70
C LEU A 202 6.70 24.63 14.35
N GLY A 203 6.83 24.89 15.67
CA GLY A 203 5.91 25.76 16.41
C GLY A 203 4.51 25.16 16.59
N LEU A 204 4.40 23.83 16.56
CA LEU A 204 3.15 23.11 16.73
C LEU A 204 2.97 22.72 18.21
N SER A 205 1.77 22.94 18.75
CA SER A 205 1.43 22.62 20.15
C SER A 205 1.41 21.11 20.42
N GLU A 206 1.04 20.32 19.42
CA GLU A 206 1.19 18.86 19.38
C GLU A 206 1.44 18.44 17.93
N ILE A 207 2.34 17.47 17.72
CA ILE A 207 2.32 16.66 16.50
C ILE A 207 1.07 15.79 16.60
N LYS A 208 0.00 16.19 15.91
CA LYS A 208 -1.17 15.32 15.76
C LYS A 208 -0.68 14.14 14.94
N GLN A 209 -0.80 12.94 15.50
CA GLN A 209 -0.52 11.69 14.81
C GLN A 209 -1.11 11.74 13.39
N THR A 210 -0.31 12.05 12.38
CA THR A 210 -0.79 12.08 11.00
C THR A 210 -1.29 10.67 10.69
N ARG A 211 -2.31 10.52 9.83
CA ARG A 211 -2.84 9.18 9.47
C ARG A 211 -1.71 8.23 9.04
N PHE A 212 -0.72 8.78 8.35
CA PHE A 212 0.51 8.10 7.97
C PHE A 212 1.41 7.73 9.16
N TYR A 213 1.51 8.58 10.18
CA TYR A 213 2.22 8.28 11.42
C TYR A 213 1.53 7.15 12.23
N GLN A 214 0.20 7.10 12.24
CA GLN A 214 -0.55 5.97 12.82
C GLN A 214 -0.29 4.68 12.05
N GLU A 215 -0.28 4.73 10.72
CA GLU A 215 0.01 3.59 9.86
C GLU A 215 1.45 3.09 10.04
N THR A 216 2.45 3.97 10.08
CA THR A 216 3.86 3.57 10.28
C THR A 216 4.14 3.08 11.70
N GLN A 217 3.53 3.66 12.73
CA GLN A 217 3.65 3.15 14.10
C GLN A 217 2.96 1.78 14.23
N LEU A 218 1.81 1.61 13.58
CA LEU A 218 1.12 0.32 13.52
C LEU A 218 2.00 -0.70 12.79
N GLU A 219 2.52 -0.41 11.60
CA GLU A 219 3.45 -1.28 10.85
C GLU A 219 4.63 -1.73 11.71
N VAL A 220 5.30 -0.79 12.41
CA VAL A 220 6.43 -1.11 13.29
C VAL A 220 6.01 -2.03 14.45
N LYS A 221 4.83 -1.80 15.04
CA LYS A 221 4.29 -2.69 16.07
C LYS A 221 3.98 -4.07 15.48
N LEU A 222 3.37 -4.15 14.31
CA LEU A 222 3.05 -5.42 13.64
C LEU A 222 4.32 -6.21 13.27
N ASP A 223 5.35 -5.55 12.76
CA ASP A 223 6.66 -6.15 12.44
C ASP A 223 7.40 -6.68 13.68
N THR A 224 7.01 -6.24 14.88
CA THR A 224 7.58 -6.71 16.16
C THR A 224 6.92 -8.00 16.65
N ILE A 225 5.69 -8.29 16.20
CA ILE A 225 4.91 -9.48 16.61
C ILE A 225 5.67 -10.79 16.35
N PRO A 226 6.23 -11.07 15.15
CA PRO A 226 7.00 -12.30 14.89
C PRO A 226 8.14 -12.53 15.88
N ARG A 227 8.86 -11.45 16.22
CA ARG A 227 9.99 -11.50 17.14
C ARG A 227 9.53 -11.81 18.56
N MET A 228 8.45 -11.21 19.03
CA MET A 228 7.90 -11.50 20.35
C MET A 228 7.34 -12.93 20.45
N MET A 229 6.70 -13.43 19.39
CA MET A 229 6.28 -14.84 19.31
C MET A 229 7.49 -15.79 19.38
N SER A 230 8.59 -15.48 18.68
CA SER A 230 9.81 -16.29 18.73
C SER A 230 10.47 -16.34 20.11
N MET A 231 10.18 -15.36 20.97
CA MET A 231 10.63 -15.30 22.37
C MET A 231 9.67 -16.03 23.33
N GLY A 232 8.60 -16.63 22.82
CA GLY A 232 7.63 -17.41 23.61
C GLY A 232 6.55 -16.58 24.31
N LEU A 233 6.35 -15.31 23.93
CA LEU A 233 5.24 -14.51 24.47
C LEU A 233 3.90 -14.98 23.89
N GLY A 234 2.86 -15.05 24.73
CA GLY A 234 1.49 -15.32 24.30
C GLY A 234 0.86 -14.14 23.55
N LEU A 235 -0.12 -14.39 22.67
CA LEU A 235 -0.74 -13.34 21.84
C LEU A 235 -1.40 -12.25 22.68
N GLU A 236 -2.00 -12.60 23.83
CA GLU A 236 -2.58 -11.65 24.77
C GLU A 236 -1.51 -10.76 25.44
N GLN A 237 -0.35 -11.34 25.73
CA GLN A 237 0.78 -10.59 26.29
C GLN A 237 1.38 -9.66 25.25
N ILE A 238 1.43 -10.08 23.98
CA ILE A 238 1.88 -9.26 22.85
C ILE A 238 0.90 -8.10 22.63
N ALA A 239 -0.42 -8.39 22.61
CA ALA A 239 -1.46 -7.37 22.48
C ALA A 239 -1.36 -6.31 23.59
N TYR A 240 -1.17 -6.75 24.83
CA TYR A 240 -0.95 -5.86 25.96
C TYR A 240 0.36 -5.05 25.83
N ALA A 241 1.48 -5.70 25.49
CA ALA A 241 2.78 -5.06 25.41
C ALA A 241 2.90 -4.04 24.27
N LEU A 242 2.20 -4.28 23.16
CA LEU A 242 2.17 -3.40 22.00
C LEU A 242 1.02 -2.40 22.02
N ASP A 243 0.12 -2.48 23.00
CA ASP A 243 -1.12 -1.69 23.06
C ASP A 243 -1.87 -1.78 21.71
N LEU A 244 -2.19 -3.02 21.33
CA LEU A 244 -2.91 -3.36 20.09
C LEU A 244 -4.16 -4.21 20.42
N PRO A 245 -5.23 -4.10 19.62
CA PRO A 245 -6.35 -5.03 19.72
C PRO A 245 -5.88 -6.47 19.53
N LEU A 246 -6.38 -7.39 20.35
CA LEU A 246 -6.02 -8.81 20.28
C LEU A 246 -6.28 -9.39 18.88
N GLU A 247 -7.38 -8.98 18.24
CA GLU A 247 -7.72 -9.41 16.88
C GLU A 247 -6.69 -8.96 15.84
N THR A 248 -6.13 -7.76 15.98
CA THR A 248 -5.03 -7.30 15.11
C THR A 248 -3.79 -8.18 15.29
N VAL A 249 -3.45 -8.51 16.54
CA VAL A 249 -2.30 -9.37 16.84
C VAL A 249 -2.50 -10.80 16.30
N LYS A 250 -3.71 -11.36 16.46
CA LYS A 250 -4.07 -12.68 15.91
C LYS A 250 -3.94 -12.70 14.39
N LYS A 251 -4.49 -11.71 13.68
CA LYS A 251 -4.39 -11.61 12.22
C LYS A 251 -2.94 -11.57 11.73
N THR A 252 -2.11 -10.74 12.35
CA THR A 252 -0.68 -10.68 11.99
C THR A 252 0.05 -11.97 12.33
N ALA A 253 -0.22 -12.59 13.49
CA ALA A 253 0.37 -13.87 13.86
C ALA A 253 -0.01 -15.00 12.89
N ASN A 254 -1.28 -15.05 12.46
CA ASN A 254 -1.77 -16.02 11.48
C ASN A 254 -1.09 -15.83 10.13
N LYS A 255 -1.00 -14.59 9.64
CA LYS A 255 -0.29 -14.27 8.40
C LYS A 255 1.17 -14.74 8.44
N VAL A 256 1.90 -14.36 9.49
CA VAL A 256 3.32 -14.71 9.66
C VAL A 256 3.51 -16.21 9.74
N ARG A 257 2.63 -16.91 10.47
CA ARG A 257 2.68 -18.37 10.57
C ARG A 257 2.42 -19.03 9.22
N ARG A 258 1.48 -18.52 8.43
CA ARG A 258 1.14 -19.03 7.09
C ARG A 258 2.33 -18.97 6.13
N GLU A 259 3.20 -17.98 6.26
CA GLU A 259 4.43 -17.88 5.46
C GLU A 259 5.40 -19.07 5.66
N TYR A 260 5.27 -19.82 6.76
CA TYR A 260 6.09 -21.01 7.03
C TYR A 260 5.43 -22.34 6.64
N LEU A 261 4.19 -22.30 6.14
CA LEU A 261 3.45 -23.49 5.69
C LEU A 261 3.76 -23.81 4.22
N SER A 262 3.59 -25.07 3.80
CA SER A 262 3.60 -25.46 2.39
C SER A 262 2.40 -24.88 1.64
N SER A 263 2.46 -24.77 0.31
CA SER A 263 1.36 -24.19 -0.48
C SER A 263 -0.01 -24.87 -0.25
N PRO A 264 -0.12 -26.21 -0.14
CA PRO A 264 -1.37 -26.87 0.23
C PRO A 264 -1.86 -26.50 1.64
N GLU A 265 -0.95 -26.42 2.61
CA GLU A 265 -1.28 -26.03 3.99
C GLU A 265 -1.70 -24.56 4.07
N GLN A 266 -1.05 -23.66 3.32
CA GLN A 266 -1.42 -22.25 3.23
C GLN A 266 -2.85 -22.08 2.71
N ASN A 267 -3.23 -22.86 1.71
CA ASN A 267 -4.57 -22.86 1.13
C ASN A 267 -5.63 -23.27 2.15
N ILE A 268 -5.41 -24.39 2.86
CA ILE A 268 -6.32 -24.87 3.92
C ILE A 268 -6.41 -23.86 5.07
N ASP A 269 -5.27 -23.33 5.53
CA ASP A 269 -5.22 -22.37 6.63
C ASP A 269 -5.95 -21.06 6.31
N ALA A 270 -5.77 -20.53 5.09
CA ALA A 270 -6.48 -19.35 4.61
C ALA A 270 -8.00 -19.61 4.51
N PHE A 271 -8.40 -20.81 4.07
CA PHE A 271 -9.82 -21.19 3.99
C PHE A 271 -10.48 -21.28 5.37
N ILE A 272 -9.78 -21.85 6.36
CA ILE A 272 -10.23 -21.90 7.75
C ILE A 272 -10.37 -20.47 8.32
N GLU A 273 -9.43 -19.57 8.03
CA GLU A 273 -9.54 -18.17 8.45
C GLU A 273 -10.76 -17.50 7.82
N LEU A 274 -11.06 -17.74 6.54
CA LEU A 274 -12.29 -17.22 5.91
C LEU A 274 -13.56 -17.73 6.61
N LEU A 275 -13.64 -19.03 6.87
CA LEU A 275 -14.81 -19.65 7.51
C LEU A 275 -15.11 -19.06 8.90
N THR A 276 -14.05 -18.65 9.61
CA THR A 276 -14.13 -18.17 11.00
C THR A 276 -14.26 -16.66 11.12
N GLU A 277 -13.55 -15.90 10.30
CA GLU A 277 -13.47 -14.43 10.38
C GLU A 277 -14.37 -13.71 9.38
N GLN A 278 -14.81 -14.39 8.31
CA GLN A 278 -15.66 -13.86 7.25
C GLN A 278 -16.86 -14.76 6.98
N ASP A 279 -17.49 -15.27 8.05
CA ASP A 279 -18.66 -16.17 8.01
C ASP A 279 -19.84 -15.63 7.18
N SER A 280 -19.95 -14.31 7.03
CA SER A 280 -20.93 -13.65 6.15
C SER A 280 -20.82 -14.09 4.68
N LEU A 281 -19.64 -14.49 4.22
CA LEU A 281 -19.42 -14.95 2.85
C LEU A 281 -19.97 -16.36 2.57
N PHE A 282 -20.25 -17.15 3.62
CA PHE A 282 -20.65 -18.55 3.49
C PHE A 282 -22.14 -18.73 3.72
N SER A 283 -22.99 -18.77 2.68
CA SER A 283 -24.42 -19.07 2.86
C SER A 283 -24.65 -20.45 3.53
N GLY A 284 -25.83 -20.69 4.12
CA GLY A 284 -26.15 -22.01 4.69
C GLY A 284 -26.04 -23.13 3.67
N ASP A 285 -26.39 -22.85 2.41
CA ASP A 285 -26.25 -23.77 1.28
C ASP A 285 -24.77 -24.03 0.95
N TYR A 286 -23.90 -23.02 1.04
CA TYR A 286 -22.45 -23.19 0.84
C TYR A 286 -21.84 -24.08 1.91
N LEU A 287 -22.19 -23.86 3.18
CA LEU A 287 -21.69 -24.68 4.29
C LEU A 287 -22.13 -26.15 4.15
N ALA A 288 -23.40 -26.40 3.79
CA ALA A 288 -23.89 -27.75 3.55
C ALA A 288 -23.21 -28.42 2.34
N ASN A 289 -22.95 -27.65 1.27
CA ASN A 289 -22.24 -28.14 0.10
C ASN A 289 -20.78 -28.49 0.42
N LEU A 290 -20.10 -27.68 1.23
CA LEU A 290 -18.74 -27.93 1.70
C LEU A 290 -18.62 -29.20 2.54
N GLU A 291 -19.58 -29.47 3.45
CA GLU A 291 -19.58 -30.73 4.21
C GLU A 291 -19.72 -31.95 3.27
N GLN A 292 -20.58 -31.86 2.26
CA GLN A 292 -20.76 -32.94 1.27
C GLN A 292 -19.52 -33.12 0.38
N LEU A 293 -18.88 -32.01 -0.01
CA LEU A 293 -17.65 -32.01 -0.80
C LEU A 293 -16.50 -32.70 -0.04
N LEU A 294 -16.33 -32.36 1.25
CA LEU A 294 -15.23 -32.88 2.06
C LEU A 294 -15.48 -34.31 2.55
N ALA A 295 -16.73 -34.78 2.61
CA ALA A 295 -17.06 -36.12 3.08
C ALA A 295 -16.24 -37.26 2.41
N PRO A 296 -16.14 -37.36 1.07
CA PRO A 296 -15.35 -38.40 0.40
C PRO A 296 -13.84 -38.16 0.37
N VAL A 297 -13.36 -36.95 0.68
CA VAL A 297 -11.94 -36.59 0.58
C VAL A 297 -11.15 -37.25 1.73
N PRO A 298 -10.02 -37.92 1.48
CA PRO A 298 -9.19 -38.48 2.55
C PRO A 298 -8.64 -37.36 3.46
N ASP A 299 -8.27 -37.72 4.68
CA ASP A 299 -7.59 -36.80 5.60
C ASP A 299 -6.11 -36.65 5.19
N ASP A 300 -5.91 -35.97 4.07
CA ASP A 300 -4.64 -35.74 3.38
C ASP A 300 -4.61 -34.30 2.89
N ILE A 301 -3.54 -33.57 3.20
CA ILE A 301 -3.45 -32.12 3.00
C ILE A 301 -3.55 -31.76 1.52
N GLU A 302 -2.86 -32.49 0.65
CA GLU A 302 -2.88 -32.27 -0.78
C GLU A 302 -4.28 -32.51 -1.37
N ALA A 303 -4.94 -33.60 -0.96
CA ALA A 303 -6.30 -33.91 -1.40
C ALA A 303 -7.33 -32.88 -0.91
N LEU A 304 -7.24 -32.46 0.36
CA LEU A 304 -8.11 -31.44 0.94
C LEU A 304 -7.90 -30.08 0.28
N SER A 305 -6.65 -29.68 0.08
CA SER A 305 -6.31 -28.45 -0.62
C SER A 305 -6.85 -28.44 -2.05
N ALA A 306 -6.66 -29.53 -2.80
CA ALA A 306 -7.16 -29.64 -4.17
C ALA A 306 -8.69 -29.51 -4.24
N ALA A 307 -9.40 -30.19 -3.34
CA ALA A 307 -10.86 -30.11 -3.27
C ALA A 307 -11.36 -28.70 -2.94
N ILE A 308 -10.70 -28.00 -2.01
CA ILE A 308 -11.03 -26.60 -1.65
C ILE A 308 -10.78 -25.67 -2.83
N SER A 309 -9.63 -25.81 -3.51
CA SER A 309 -9.30 -24.97 -4.68
C SER A 309 -10.31 -25.14 -5.81
N GLU A 310 -10.64 -26.39 -6.18
CA GLU A 310 -11.63 -26.67 -7.23
C GLU A 310 -13.02 -26.11 -6.87
N TRP A 311 -13.36 -26.11 -5.58
CA TRP A 311 -14.62 -25.51 -5.12
C TRP A 311 -14.59 -23.98 -5.18
N CYS A 312 -13.51 -23.33 -4.73
CA CYS A 312 -13.37 -21.88 -4.77
C CYS A 312 -13.40 -21.33 -6.21
N GLU A 313 -12.89 -22.06 -7.21
CA GLU A 313 -12.99 -21.68 -8.63
C GLU A 313 -14.44 -21.50 -9.11
N GLN A 314 -15.40 -22.14 -8.44
CA GLN A 314 -16.83 -22.03 -8.74
C GLN A 314 -17.50 -20.84 -8.01
N HIS A 315 -16.80 -20.20 -7.06
CA HIS A 315 -17.29 -19.12 -6.21
C HIS A 315 -16.30 -17.93 -6.21
N PRO A 316 -16.32 -17.08 -7.25
CA PRO A 316 -15.32 -16.03 -7.46
C PRO A 316 -15.15 -15.06 -6.27
N GLU A 317 -16.22 -14.78 -5.53
CA GLU A 317 -16.18 -13.94 -4.32
C GLU A 317 -15.35 -14.56 -3.18
N LEU A 318 -15.38 -15.89 -3.04
CA LEU A 318 -14.59 -16.63 -2.04
C LEU A 318 -13.15 -16.79 -2.51
N GLU A 319 -12.95 -17.07 -3.80
CA GLU A 319 -11.62 -17.14 -4.40
C GLU A 319 -10.86 -15.82 -4.21
N GLU A 320 -11.49 -14.68 -4.50
CA GLU A 320 -10.87 -13.36 -4.32
C GLU A 320 -10.56 -13.08 -2.84
N ALA A 321 -11.46 -13.46 -1.92
CA ALA A 321 -11.24 -13.30 -0.49
C ALA A 321 -10.09 -14.18 0.03
N GLN A 322 -9.97 -15.41 -0.50
CA GLN A 322 -8.93 -16.35 -0.10
C GLN A 322 -7.56 -15.94 -0.62
N LEU A 323 -7.48 -15.49 -1.87
CA LEU A 323 -6.25 -14.98 -2.48
C LEU A 323 -5.64 -13.83 -1.68
N LYS A 324 -6.46 -12.95 -1.09
CA LYS A 324 -6.00 -11.83 -0.23
C LYS A 324 -5.34 -12.28 1.08
N LEU A 325 -5.59 -13.52 1.52
CA LEU A 325 -5.02 -14.09 2.74
C LEU A 325 -3.75 -14.91 2.49
N LEU A 326 -3.49 -15.28 1.23
CA LEU A 326 -2.28 -16.00 0.85
C LEU A 326 -1.07 -15.07 0.84
N PRO A 327 0.14 -15.56 1.17
CA PRO A 327 1.35 -14.74 1.09
C PRO A 327 1.62 -14.26 -0.35
N ASP A 328 2.01 -12.99 -0.51
CA ASP A 328 2.53 -12.49 -1.78
C ASP A 328 3.82 -13.27 -2.12
N ASN A 329 3.85 -14.02 -3.22
CA ASN A 329 5.02 -14.75 -3.68
C ASN A 329 6.10 -13.81 -4.29
N LEU A 330 6.43 -12.71 -3.59
CA LEU A 330 7.50 -11.78 -3.95
C LEU A 330 8.67 -11.93 -2.96
N GLU A 331 9.68 -12.66 -3.40
CA GLU A 331 11.09 -12.61 -3.02
C GLU A 331 11.47 -11.70 -1.82
N LYS A 332 11.30 -12.21 -0.60
CA LYS A 332 12.07 -11.73 0.58
C LYS A 332 12.65 -12.90 1.37
N LYS A 333 13.40 -13.79 0.71
CA LYS A 333 14.35 -14.64 1.44
C LYS A 333 15.57 -13.79 1.79
N ALA A 334 15.63 -13.33 3.05
CA ALA A 334 16.87 -12.79 3.60
C ALA A 334 17.97 -13.86 3.53
N PRO A 335 19.22 -13.54 3.13
CA PRO A 335 20.29 -14.52 3.12
C PRO A 335 20.59 -14.93 4.57
N GLY A 336 20.27 -16.18 4.93
CA GLY A 336 20.61 -16.75 6.24
C GLY A 336 19.44 -17.13 7.15
N SER A 337 18.19 -17.13 6.68
CA SER A 337 17.09 -17.75 7.43
C SER A 337 17.31 -19.27 7.51
N LYS A 338 17.98 -19.73 8.57
CA LYS A 338 17.80 -21.11 9.03
C LYS A 338 16.29 -21.32 9.19
N GLU A 339 15.78 -22.45 8.70
CA GLU A 339 14.41 -22.91 8.97
C GLU A 339 14.15 -22.78 10.47
N GLY A 340 13.52 -21.67 10.84
CA GLY A 340 13.12 -21.38 12.19
C GLY A 340 11.97 -22.31 12.47
N ASN A 341 12.26 -23.42 13.13
CA ASN A 341 11.28 -24.37 13.59
C ASN A 341 10.47 -23.68 14.70
N VAL A 342 9.57 -22.75 14.33
CA VAL A 342 8.57 -22.19 15.23
C VAL A 342 7.60 -23.33 15.49
N LYS A 343 7.93 -24.17 16.47
CA LYS A 343 7.01 -25.15 17.01
C LYS A 343 5.88 -24.40 17.72
N THR A 344 4.87 -23.97 16.98
CA THR A 344 3.55 -23.73 17.55
C THR A 344 2.97 -25.10 17.90
N ALA A 345 3.17 -25.50 19.16
CA ALA A 345 2.54 -26.69 19.70
C ALA A 345 1.01 -26.55 19.53
N ASN A 346 0.40 -27.52 18.85
CA ASN A 346 -1.05 -27.78 18.74
C ASN A 346 -1.87 -27.10 17.63
N TYR A 347 -1.29 -26.70 16.48
CA TYR A 347 -2.11 -26.40 15.30
C TYR A 347 -1.93 -27.48 14.24
N GLU A 348 -2.76 -28.53 14.31
CA GLU A 348 -2.83 -29.55 13.27
C GLU A 348 -3.87 -29.13 12.23
N LEU A 349 -3.40 -28.76 11.04
CA LEU A 349 -4.25 -28.67 9.85
C LEU A 349 -4.64 -30.10 9.47
N ASN A 350 -5.93 -30.42 9.52
CA ASN A 350 -6.48 -31.71 9.13
C ASN A 350 -7.95 -31.56 8.75
N LYS A 351 -8.55 -32.63 8.21
CA LYS A 351 -9.96 -32.65 7.82
C LYS A 351 -10.90 -32.28 8.97
N GLN A 352 -10.59 -32.70 10.19
CA GLN A 352 -11.41 -32.38 11.36
C GLN A 352 -11.39 -30.88 11.69
N ALA A 353 -10.25 -30.20 11.53
CA ALA A 353 -10.15 -28.76 11.73
C ALA A 353 -11.04 -27.97 10.75
N LEU A 354 -11.09 -28.41 9.48
CA LEU A 354 -12.00 -27.84 8.47
C LEU A 354 -13.47 -28.04 8.84
N LEU A 355 -13.85 -29.27 9.22
CA LEU A 355 -15.23 -29.57 9.62
C LEU A 355 -15.65 -28.77 10.85
N ASN A 356 -14.77 -28.61 11.83
CA ASN A 356 -15.03 -27.78 13.00
C ASN A 356 -15.25 -26.31 12.63
N ALA A 357 -14.44 -25.76 11.70
CA ALA A 357 -14.59 -24.39 11.23
C ALA A 357 -15.93 -24.18 10.49
N ILE A 358 -16.35 -25.15 9.66
CA ILE A 358 -17.65 -25.14 8.99
C ILE A 358 -18.80 -25.13 10.01
N GLN A 359 -18.75 -26.02 11.01
CA GLN A 359 -19.78 -26.09 12.06
C GLN A 359 -19.86 -24.81 12.90
N GLN A 360 -18.71 -24.19 13.19
CA GLN A 360 -18.66 -22.92 13.91
C GLN A 360 -19.32 -21.80 13.10
N SER A 361 -19.05 -21.75 11.79
CA SER A 361 -19.67 -20.81 10.84
C SER A 361 -21.18 -21.03 10.69
N ALA A 362 -21.65 -22.28 10.76
CA ALA A 362 -23.07 -22.61 10.74
C ALA A 362 -23.78 -22.15 12.04
N SER A 363 -23.14 -22.41 13.19
CA SER A 363 -23.70 -22.11 14.51
C SER A 363 -23.82 -20.60 14.78
N SER A 364 -22.91 -19.77 14.22
CA SER A 364 -23.01 -18.31 14.32
C SER A 364 -24.26 -17.76 13.61
N LYS A 365 -24.68 -18.40 12.51
CA LYS A 365 -25.87 -17.99 11.73
C LYS A 365 -27.18 -18.35 12.41
N ASP A 366 -27.27 -19.52 13.03
CA ASP A 366 -28.44 -19.92 13.82
C ASP A 366 -28.64 -18.98 15.03
N SER A 367 -27.54 -18.48 15.60
CA SER A 367 -27.57 -17.52 16.70
C SER A 367 -28.05 -16.13 16.28
N GLN A 368 -27.73 -15.69 15.05
CA GLN A 368 -28.18 -14.40 14.49
C GLN A 368 -29.65 -14.43 14.02
N SER A 369 -30.13 -15.57 13.51
CA SER A 369 -31.55 -15.72 13.14
C SER A 369 -32.47 -15.73 14.35
N SER A 370 -31.99 -16.24 15.49
CA SER A 370 -32.73 -16.34 16.76
C SER A 370 -32.91 -15.01 17.50
N ASN A 371 -32.01 -14.04 17.29
CA ASN A 371 -32.04 -12.72 17.95
C ASN A 371 -32.81 -11.64 17.16
N SER A 372 -33.40 -12.00 16.02
CA SER A 372 -34.15 -11.10 15.14
C SER A 372 -35.67 -11.25 15.27
N GLY A 373 -36.16 -11.95 16.30
CA GLY A 373 -37.57 -12.29 16.56
C GLY A 373 -38.25 -11.41 17.59
#